data_AF-I8WF25-F1
#
_entry.id   AF-I8WF25-F1
#
_cell.length_a   1.000
_cell.length_b   1.000
_cell.length_c   1.000
_cell.angle_alpha   90.00
_cell.angle_beta   90.00
_cell.angle_gamma   90.00
#
_symmetry.space_group_name_H-M   'P 1'
#
loop_
_entity.id
_entity.type
_entity.pdbx_description
1 polymer ?
#
loop_
_entity_poly.entity_id
_entity_poly.type
_entity_poly.pdbx_seq_one_letter_code
_entity_poly.pdbx_strand_id
1 'polypeptide(L)'
;MLQIIFLVIGLCIIVLALSFAFKRYARLILWSSAITLFAGTLLLVGIGVINPIDGDNTGSTTFWGTIITLISGAALAFCAEMLKEGNKGKIKVQNGNSSVSEEQSVGDEGAVVLTGMLNTELAVKVFAKAIEAGYMSEKGSHYKWNDSKVLLAYMCGRIYCGDKPVYSDMDEKSFWKFGRLGVFPDTELSNLFEMPDLGQSRSNRKDLAVPAKSKEIDKFFE
;
A
#
# COMPACT_ATOMS: atom_id res chain seq x y z
N MET A 1 6.90 -35.45 12.68
CA MET A 1 7.38 -34.05 12.59
C MET A 1 7.26 -33.49 11.17
N LEU A 2 8.05 -33.95 10.19
CA LEU A 2 8.04 -33.41 8.82
C LEU A 2 6.69 -33.55 8.10
N GLN A 3 6.00 -34.69 8.23
CA GLN A 3 4.71 -34.92 7.57
C GLN A 3 3.62 -33.92 7.99
N ILE A 4 3.57 -33.55 9.27
CA ILE A 4 2.60 -32.57 9.79
C ILE A 4 2.92 -31.18 9.24
N ILE A 5 4.21 -30.83 9.16
CA ILE A 5 4.67 -29.55 8.61
C ILE A 5 4.33 -29.46 7.10
N PHE A 6 4.57 -30.52 6.32
CA PHE A 6 4.19 -30.56 4.90
C PHE A 6 2.69 -30.47 4.69
N LEU A 7 1.88 -31.08 5.57
CA LEU A 7 0.42 -31.02 5.50
C LEU A 7 -0.07 -29.58 5.77
N VAL A 8 0.47 -28.91 6.80
CA VAL A 8 0.13 -27.51 7.12
C VAL A 8 0.56 -26.57 5.99
N ILE A 9 1.77 -26.73 5.45
CA ILE A 9 2.25 -25.92 4.32
C ILE A 9 1.38 -26.17 3.08
N GLY A 10 1.04 -27.43 2.79
CA GLY A 10 0.15 -27.78 1.67
C GLY A 10 -1.23 -27.14 1.81
N LEU A 11 -1.82 -27.20 3.00
CA LEU A 11 -3.10 -26.56 3.31
C LEU A 11 -3.01 -25.02 3.11
N CYS A 12 -1.93 -24.39 3.60
CA CYS A 12 -1.69 -22.96 3.40
C CYS A 12 -1.57 -22.58 1.92
N ILE A 13 -0.84 -23.36 1.12
CA ILE A 13 -0.69 -23.12 -0.32
C ILE A 13 -2.05 -23.24 -1.03
N ILE A 14 -2.88 -24.23 -0.67
CA ILE A 14 -4.23 -24.41 -1.23
C ILE A 14 -5.12 -23.21 -0.89
N VAL A 15 -5.12 -22.74 0.36
CA VAL A 15 -5.88 -21.56 0.79
C VAL A 15 -5.42 -20.30 0.05
N LEU A 16 -4.13 -20.14 -0.19
CA LEU A 16 -3.59 -19.02 -0.98
C LEU A 16 -3.97 -19.11 -2.46
N ALA A 17 -3.92 -20.29 -3.06
CA ALA A 17 -4.32 -20.52 -4.45
C ALA A 17 -5.82 -20.24 -4.66
N LEU A 18 -6.68 -20.69 -3.73
CA LEU A 18 -8.11 -20.38 -3.73
C LEU A 18 -8.36 -18.88 -3.54
N SER A 19 -7.60 -18.22 -2.67
CA SER A 19 -7.68 -16.77 -2.48
C SER A 19 -7.27 -16.00 -3.74
N PHE A 20 -6.30 -16.50 -4.49
CA PHE A 20 -5.88 -15.91 -5.76
C PHE A 20 -6.92 -16.11 -6.87
N ALA A 21 -7.51 -17.31 -6.97
CA ALA A 21 -8.56 -17.63 -7.94
C ALA A 21 -9.83 -16.80 -7.70
N PHE A 22 -10.23 -16.62 -6.44
CA PHE A 22 -11.42 -15.86 -6.05
C PHE A 22 -11.07 -14.46 -5.55
N LYS A 23 -10.50 -13.65 -6.45
CA LYS A 23 -10.01 -12.28 -6.18
C LYS A 23 -11.02 -11.34 -5.52
N ARG A 24 -12.34 -11.57 -5.71
CA ARG A 24 -13.43 -10.80 -5.08
C ARG A 24 -13.73 -11.22 -3.63
N TYR A 25 -13.45 -12.48 -3.27
CA TYR A 25 -13.75 -13.06 -1.96
C TYR A 25 -12.51 -13.42 -1.13
N ALA A 26 -11.31 -13.16 -1.65
CA ALA A 26 -10.02 -13.44 -1.01
C ALA A 26 -9.96 -12.98 0.45
N ARG A 27 -10.52 -11.80 0.76
CA ARG A 27 -10.58 -11.27 2.12
C ARG A 27 -11.48 -12.11 3.03
N LEU A 28 -12.65 -12.53 2.55
CA LEU A 28 -13.62 -13.32 3.32
C LEU A 28 -13.10 -14.75 3.55
N ILE A 29 -12.43 -15.31 2.54
CA ILE A 29 -11.79 -16.64 2.60
C ILE A 29 -10.62 -16.64 3.60
N LEU A 30 -9.75 -15.61 3.57
CA LEU A 30 -8.63 -15.51 4.51
C LEU A 30 -9.09 -15.28 5.95
N TRP A 31 -10.07 -14.41 6.18
CA TRP A 31 -10.64 -14.20 7.52
C TRP A 31 -11.36 -15.45 8.03
N SER A 32 -12.16 -16.12 7.19
CA SER A 32 -12.79 -17.38 7.55
C SER A 32 -11.75 -18.45 7.89
N SER A 33 -10.68 -18.57 7.10
CA SER A 33 -9.61 -19.53 7.37
C SER A 33 -8.87 -19.23 8.68
N ALA A 34 -8.53 -17.97 8.94
CA ALA A 34 -7.87 -17.57 10.19
C ALA A 34 -8.75 -17.84 11.42
N ILE A 35 -10.04 -17.50 11.34
CA ILE A 35 -11.01 -17.77 12.41
C ILE A 35 -11.21 -19.27 12.60
N THR A 36 -11.35 -20.04 11.53
CA THR A 36 -11.50 -21.50 11.61
C THR A 36 -10.26 -22.15 12.22
N LEU A 37 -9.05 -21.72 11.87
CA LEU A 37 -7.80 -22.23 12.45
C LEU A 37 -7.69 -21.87 13.94
N PHE A 38 -8.05 -20.64 14.31
CA PHE A 38 -7.98 -20.17 15.69
C PHE A 38 -9.04 -20.81 16.59
N ALA A 39 -10.30 -20.82 16.14
CA ALA A 39 -11.40 -21.43 16.89
C ALA A 39 -11.27 -22.96 16.94
N GLY A 40 -10.85 -23.59 15.85
CA GLY A 40 -10.63 -25.03 15.80
C GLY A 40 -9.52 -25.48 16.74
N THR A 41 -8.39 -24.76 16.79
CA THR A 41 -7.30 -25.09 17.73
C THR A 41 -7.71 -24.88 19.19
N LEU A 42 -8.40 -23.77 19.52
CA LEU A 42 -8.92 -23.54 20.87
C LEU A 42 -9.92 -24.62 21.31
N LEU A 43 -10.78 -25.07 20.41
CA LEU A 43 -11.78 -26.10 20.69
C LEU A 43 -11.13 -27.48 20.90
N LEU A 44 -10.10 -27.84 20.11
CA LEU A 44 -9.34 -29.07 20.33
C LEU A 44 -8.57 -29.07 21.66
N VAL A 45 -8.07 -27.91 22.08
CA VAL A 45 -7.45 -27.73 23.41
C VAL A 45 -8.52 -27.82 24.51
N GLY A 46 -9.68 -27.19 24.32
CA GLY A 46 -10.78 -27.19 25.29
C GLY A 46 -11.46 -28.55 25.49
N ILE A 47 -11.53 -29.39 24.46
CA ILE A 47 -12.03 -30.78 24.56
C ILE A 47 -10.96 -31.70 25.20
N GLY A 48 -9.71 -31.27 25.30
CA GLY A 48 -8.61 -32.05 25.86
C GLY A 48 -7.98 -33.05 24.89
N VAL A 49 -8.25 -32.92 23.58
CA VAL A 49 -7.60 -33.72 22.52
C VAL A 49 -6.15 -33.30 22.33
N ILE A 50 -5.88 -32.00 22.50
CA ILE A 50 -4.54 -31.41 22.45
C ILE A 50 -4.26 -30.87 23.85
N ASN A 51 -3.30 -31.45 24.57
CA ASN A 51 -2.86 -30.93 25.87
C ASN A 51 -1.54 -30.17 25.70
N PRO A 52 -1.57 -28.82 25.58
CA PRO A 52 -0.35 -28.03 25.43
C PRO A 52 0.45 -27.94 26.74
N ILE A 53 -0.19 -28.23 27.87
CA ILE A 53 0.40 -28.31 29.21
C ILE A 53 0.35 -29.78 29.61
N ASP A 54 1.19 -30.58 28.97
CA ASP A 54 1.50 -31.91 29.49
C ASP A 54 2.90 -31.86 30.12
N GLY A 55 3.02 -32.51 31.27
CA GLY A 55 4.15 -32.37 32.18
C GLY A 55 5.51 -32.38 31.48
N ASP A 56 6.21 -31.27 31.64
CA ASP A 56 7.65 -31.12 31.49
C ASP A 56 8.25 -31.56 30.15
N ASN A 57 7.83 -30.97 29.02
CA ASN A 57 8.57 -31.11 27.77
C ASN A 57 8.44 -29.88 26.86
N THR A 58 9.37 -28.94 27.01
CA THR A 58 9.68 -27.88 26.01
C THR A 58 10.05 -28.45 24.62
N GLY A 59 10.13 -29.78 24.46
CA GLY A 59 10.27 -30.51 23.19
C GLY A 59 9.00 -31.16 22.63
N SER A 60 7.83 -30.99 23.27
CA SER A 60 6.58 -31.61 22.79
C SER A 60 6.13 -31.02 21.46
N THR A 61 6.02 -31.86 20.44
CA THR A 61 5.51 -31.53 19.09
C THR A 61 4.17 -30.81 19.15
N THR A 62 3.34 -31.14 20.15
CA THR A 62 2.01 -30.60 20.35
C THR A 62 2.07 -29.14 20.81
N PHE A 63 2.99 -28.80 21.72
CA PHE A 63 3.20 -27.43 22.19
C PHE A 63 3.72 -26.52 21.07
N TRP A 64 4.80 -26.91 20.39
CA TRP A 64 5.33 -26.14 19.27
C TRP A 64 4.36 -26.08 18.08
N GLY A 65 3.58 -27.13 17.84
CA GLY A 65 2.54 -27.18 16.81
C GLY A 65 1.43 -26.15 17.06
N THR A 66 0.99 -25.98 18.31
CA THR A 66 0.00 -24.95 18.66
C THR A 66 0.56 -23.54 18.47
N ILE A 67 1.80 -23.27 18.91
CA ILE A 67 2.46 -21.98 18.73
C ILE A 67 2.62 -21.63 17.25
N ILE A 68 3.12 -22.57 16.43
CA ILE A 68 3.29 -22.35 14.99
C ILE A 68 1.95 -22.13 14.30
N THR A 69 0.89 -22.83 14.72
CA THR A 69 -0.45 -22.64 14.17
C THR A 69 -1.01 -21.25 14.51
N LEU A 70 -0.78 -20.75 15.73
CA LEU A 70 -1.18 -19.40 16.14
C LEU A 70 -0.39 -18.32 15.37
N ILE A 71 0.92 -18.48 15.22
CA ILE A 71 1.77 -17.57 14.43
C ILE A 71 1.36 -17.59 12.96
N SER A 72 1.04 -18.77 12.41
CA SER A 72 0.57 -18.91 11.03
C SER A 72 -0.81 -18.27 10.84
N GLY A 73 -1.72 -18.36 11.81
CA GLY A 73 -2.99 -17.64 11.79
C GLY A 73 -2.80 -16.12 11.79
N ALA A 74 -1.86 -15.61 12.60
CA ALA A 74 -1.50 -14.19 12.61
C ALA A 74 -0.87 -13.74 11.28
N ALA A 75 -0.01 -14.57 10.66
CA ALA A 75 0.57 -14.30 9.35
C ALA A 75 -0.51 -14.27 8.26
N LEU A 76 -1.51 -15.16 8.31
CA LEU A 76 -2.65 -15.14 7.38
C LEU A 76 -3.54 -13.90 7.58
N ALA A 77 -3.74 -13.45 8.81
CA ALA A 77 -4.45 -12.22 9.12
C ALA A 77 -3.69 -10.97 8.62
N PHE A 78 -2.35 -10.94 8.80
CA PHE A 78 -1.49 -9.89 8.26
C PHE A 78 -1.48 -9.90 6.71
N CYS A 79 -1.43 -11.07 6.09
CA CYS A 79 -1.57 -11.22 4.64
C CYS A 79 -2.96 -10.78 4.14
N ALA A 80 -4.03 -11.00 4.91
CA ALA A 80 -5.37 -10.51 4.61
C ALA A 80 -5.47 -8.98 4.71
N GLU A 81 -4.71 -8.37 5.62
CA GLU A 81 -4.64 -6.92 5.80
C GLU A 81 -3.76 -6.25 4.74
N MET A 82 -2.66 -6.88 4.29
CA MET A 82 -1.96 -6.46 3.07
C MET A 82 -2.83 -6.61 1.81
N LEU A 83 -3.71 -7.60 1.76
CA LEU A 83 -4.73 -7.72 0.70
C LEU A 83 -5.80 -6.62 0.78
N LYS A 84 -6.10 -6.06 1.96
CA LYS A 84 -6.97 -4.88 2.11
C LYS A 84 -6.31 -3.63 1.53
N GLU A 85 -4.99 -3.52 1.53
CA GLU A 85 -4.27 -2.43 0.84
C GLU A 85 -4.25 -2.64 -0.69
N GLY A 86 -3.99 -3.86 -1.16
CA GLY A 86 -4.08 -4.21 -2.58
C GLY A 86 -5.49 -4.16 -3.18
N ASN A 87 -6.54 -4.28 -2.36
CA ASN A 87 -7.95 -4.27 -2.79
C ASN A 87 -8.68 -2.95 -2.45
N LYS A 88 -8.12 -2.04 -1.65
CA LYS A 88 -8.63 -0.67 -1.51
C LYS A 88 -8.46 0.14 -2.81
N GLY A 89 -7.44 -0.17 -3.61
CA GLY A 89 -7.29 0.37 -4.97
C GLY A 89 -8.26 -0.21 -6.01
N LYS A 90 -9.07 -1.23 -5.66
CA LYS A 90 -10.05 -1.84 -6.59
C LYS A 90 -11.50 -1.84 -6.10
N ILE A 91 -11.75 -1.76 -4.78
CA ILE A 91 -13.11 -1.81 -4.22
C ILE A 91 -13.76 -0.42 -4.11
N LYS A 92 -13.00 0.68 -4.07
CA LYS A 92 -13.63 2.03 -4.00
C LYS A 92 -14.25 2.52 -5.32
N VAL A 93 -14.21 1.72 -6.38
CA VAL A 93 -14.92 1.99 -7.66
C VAL A 93 -16.32 1.35 -7.67
N GLN A 94 -16.70 0.55 -6.66
CA GLN A 94 -18.00 -0.12 -6.65
C GLN A 94 -18.66 -0.16 -5.26
N ASN A 95 -18.76 0.99 -4.59
CA ASN A 95 -19.83 1.20 -3.62
C ASN A 95 -20.12 2.71 -3.48
N GLY A 96 -20.64 3.31 -4.55
CA GLY A 96 -21.44 4.52 -4.42
C GLY A 96 -22.83 4.11 -3.96
N ASN A 97 -23.15 4.39 -2.69
CA ASN A 97 -24.38 5.07 -2.30
C ASN A 97 -24.45 5.22 -0.78
N SER A 98 -24.97 6.38 -0.36
CA SER A 98 -25.27 6.87 1.00
C SER A 98 -24.05 7.15 1.88
N SER A 99 -23.85 8.34 2.45
CA SER A 99 -24.77 9.45 2.74
C SER A 99 -24.02 10.79 2.79
N VAL A 100 -24.69 11.79 2.23
CA VAL A 100 -24.53 13.24 2.30
C VAL A 100 -23.84 13.77 3.55
N SER A 101 -22.88 14.67 3.34
CA SER A 101 -22.83 15.98 4.01
C SER A 101 -22.20 16.95 3.03
N GLU A 102 -23.08 17.59 2.27
CA GLU A 102 -22.79 18.82 1.54
C GLU A 102 -22.47 19.90 2.57
N GLU A 103 -21.26 20.45 2.51
CA GLU A 103 -21.11 21.88 2.75
C GLU A 103 -20.61 22.49 1.44
N GLN A 104 -21.57 23.07 0.77
CA GLN A 104 -21.48 23.83 -0.45
C GLN A 104 -20.77 25.16 -0.17
N SER A 105 -19.63 25.38 -0.84
CA SER A 105 -19.23 26.73 -1.24
C SER A 105 -18.87 26.71 -2.73
N VAL A 106 -19.54 27.60 -3.44
CA VAL A 106 -19.70 27.74 -4.89
C VAL A 106 -18.41 28.13 -5.63
N GLY A 107 -18.24 27.59 -6.85
CA GLY A 107 -17.26 27.97 -7.90
C GLY A 107 -16.07 27.00 -7.96
N ASP A 108 -15.79 26.22 -9.01
CA ASP A 108 -15.84 26.43 -10.46
C ASP A 108 -15.97 25.07 -11.18
N GLU A 109 -16.73 25.01 -12.27
CA GLU A 109 -17.24 23.77 -12.91
C GLU A 109 -16.21 23.06 -13.80
N GLY A 110 -14.92 23.24 -13.52
CA GLY A 110 -13.80 22.67 -14.27
C GLY A 110 -12.53 22.45 -13.44
N ALA A 111 -12.57 22.68 -12.13
CA ALA A 111 -11.40 22.54 -11.26
C ALA A 111 -11.11 21.07 -10.95
N VAL A 112 -9.84 20.66 -11.05
CA VAL A 112 -9.41 19.30 -10.71
C VAL A 112 -9.48 19.12 -9.19
N VAL A 113 -10.54 18.48 -8.71
CA VAL A 113 -10.69 18.19 -7.28
C VAL A 113 -9.82 16.99 -6.92
N LEU A 114 -8.76 17.23 -6.13
CA LEU A 114 -8.01 16.17 -5.47
C LEU A 114 -8.96 15.39 -4.55
N THR A 115 -9.13 14.09 -4.81
CA THR A 115 -10.05 13.24 -4.05
C THR A 115 -9.34 12.06 -3.40
N GLY A 116 -9.87 11.60 -2.27
CA GLY A 116 -9.39 10.38 -1.60
C GLY A 116 -7.97 10.48 -1.07
N MET A 117 -7.10 9.53 -1.44
CA MET A 117 -5.71 9.42 -0.95
C MET A 117 -4.80 10.53 -1.49
N LEU A 118 -5.16 11.16 -2.61
CA LEU A 118 -4.38 12.25 -3.20
C LEU A 118 -4.67 13.60 -2.52
N ASN A 119 -5.81 13.73 -1.84
CA ASN A 119 -6.16 14.95 -1.12
C ASN A 119 -5.43 15.01 0.23
N THR A 120 -4.22 15.55 0.20
CA THR A 120 -3.45 15.88 1.40
C THR A 120 -3.14 17.38 1.39
N GLU A 121 -3.06 18.00 2.56
CA GLU A 121 -2.70 19.42 2.68
C GLU A 121 -1.39 19.74 1.95
N LEU A 122 -0.42 18.81 1.99
CA LEU A 122 0.84 18.92 1.27
C LEU A 122 0.64 18.85 -0.25
N ALA A 123 -0.16 17.91 -0.76
CA ALA A 123 -0.43 17.80 -2.19
C ALA A 123 -1.12 19.05 -2.74
N VAL A 124 -2.12 19.59 -2.04
CA VAL A 124 -2.84 20.80 -2.45
C VAL A 124 -1.87 21.98 -2.53
N LYS A 125 -1.03 22.20 -1.50
CA LYS A 125 -0.03 23.29 -1.48
C LYS A 125 0.99 23.13 -2.62
N VAL A 126 1.53 21.93 -2.81
CA VAL A 126 2.59 21.70 -3.81
C VAL A 126 2.03 21.77 -5.23
N PHE A 127 0.82 21.27 -5.48
CA PHE A 127 0.19 21.32 -6.80
C PHE A 127 -0.17 22.76 -7.18
N ALA A 128 -0.72 23.55 -6.26
CA ALA A 128 -0.95 24.98 -6.50
C ALA A 128 0.33 25.72 -6.92
N LYS A 129 1.42 25.53 -6.17
CA LYS A 129 2.73 26.11 -6.53
C LYS A 129 3.27 25.61 -7.87
N ALA A 130 3.04 24.35 -8.20
CA ALA A 130 3.48 23.77 -9.47
C ALA A 130 2.67 24.31 -10.67
N ILE A 131 1.39 24.65 -10.48
CA ILE A 131 0.57 25.35 -11.47
C ILE A 131 1.10 26.78 -11.67
N GLU A 132 1.32 27.51 -10.58
CA GLU A 132 1.86 28.89 -10.62
C GLU A 132 3.23 28.95 -11.31
N ALA A 133 4.09 27.96 -11.07
CA ALA A 133 5.40 27.84 -11.71
C ALA A 133 5.35 27.29 -13.15
N GLY A 134 4.17 26.95 -13.68
CA GLY A 134 3.98 26.50 -15.07
C GLY A 134 4.36 25.04 -15.34
N TYR A 135 4.67 24.25 -14.30
CA TYR A 135 4.98 22.82 -14.44
C TYR A 135 3.75 21.96 -14.73
N MET A 136 2.57 22.41 -14.30
CA MET A 136 1.31 21.74 -14.57
C MET A 136 0.19 22.72 -14.90
N SER A 137 -0.87 22.21 -15.51
CA SER A 137 -2.07 22.96 -15.83
C SER A 137 -3.31 22.08 -15.64
N GLU A 138 -4.43 22.68 -15.28
CA GLU A 138 -5.71 21.99 -15.17
C GLU A 138 -6.32 21.81 -16.56
N LYS A 139 -6.71 20.57 -16.88
CA LYS A 139 -7.31 20.20 -18.15
C LYS A 139 -8.58 19.39 -17.88
N GLY A 140 -9.64 20.08 -17.44
CA GLY A 140 -10.90 19.46 -17.07
C GLY A 140 -10.74 18.58 -15.83
N SER A 141 -10.92 17.26 -15.96
CA SER A 141 -10.80 16.31 -14.85
C SER A 141 -9.37 15.82 -14.56
N HIS A 142 -8.37 16.28 -15.30
CA HIS A 142 -6.98 15.82 -15.21
C HIS A 142 -5.99 16.97 -15.14
N TYR A 143 -4.81 16.72 -14.56
CA TYR A 143 -3.68 17.63 -14.67
C TYR A 143 -2.81 17.27 -15.86
N LYS A 144 -2.43 18.27 -16.65
CA LYS A 144 -1.40 18.12 -17.67
C LYS A 144 -0.05 18.54 -17.07
N TRP A 145 0.89 17.60 -17.03
CA TRP A 145 2.28 17.86 -16.66
C TRP A 145 3.10 18.29 -17.89
N ASN A 146 3.91 19.34 -17.74
CA ASN A 146 4.63 19.97 -18.86
C ASN A 146 6.12 19.61 -18.92
N ASP A 147 6.65 18.86 -17.95
CA ASP A 147 8.07 18.47 -17.89
C ASP A 147 8.23 16.94 -17.99
N SER A 148 9.41 16.42 -17.67
CA SER A 148 9.71 15.00 -17.75
C SER A 148 8.89 14.17 -16.77
N LYS A 149 8.52 12.97 -17.21
CA LYS A 149 7.85 11.94 -16.38
C LYS A 149 8.61 11.64 -15.09
N VAL A 150 9.94 11.65 -15.16
CA VAL A 150 10.81 11.39 -14.00
C VAL A 150 10.71 12.50 -12.97
N LEU A 151 10.61 13.77 -13.40
CA LEU A 151 10.44 14.91 -12.50
C LEU A 151 9.07 14.90 -11.82
N LEU A 152 8.01 14.52 -12.55
CA LEU A 152 6.68 14.31 -11.97
C LEU A 152 6.70 13.19 -10.92
N ALA A 153 7.35 12.07 -11.23
CA ALA A 153 7.51 10.96 -10.30
C ALA A 153 8.29 11.36 -9.03
N TYR A 154 9.28 12.25 -9.16
CA TYR A 154 10.03 12.82 -8.04
C TYR A 154 9.15 13.69 -7.16
N MET A 155 8.40 14.62 -7.73
CA MET A 155 7.46 15.47 -7.00
C MET A 155 6.41 14.63 -6.26
N CYS A 156 5.80 13.65 -6.94
CA CYS A 156 4.81 12.77 -6.33
C CYS A 156 5.42 11.88 -5.24
N GLY A 157 6.66 11.40 -5.42
CA GLY A 157 7.37 10.63 -4.41
C GLY A 157 7.66 11.45 -3.15
N ARG A 158 7.98 12.73 -3.31
CA ARG A 158 8.16 13.67 -2.18
C ARG A 158 6.83 13.88 -1.41
N ILE A 159 5.72 14.08 -2.13
CA ILE A 159 4.40 14.34 -1.54
C ILE A 159 3.87 13.10 -0.80
N TYR A 160 3.85 11.95 -1.47
CA TYR A 160 3.13 10.77 -0.98
C TYR A 160 4.00 9.71 -0.32
N CYS A 161 5.30 9.66 -0.65
CA CYS A 161 6.23 8.65 -0.11
C CYS A 161 7.26 9.20 0.89
N GLY A 162 7.32 10.53 1.05
CA GLY A 162 8.34 11.20 1.85
C GLY A 162 9.75 11.09 1.25
N ASP A 163 9.86 10.94 -0.07
CA ASP A 163 11.15 10.96 -0.75
C ASP A 163 11.87 12.29 -0.51
N LYS A 164 13.20 12.27 -0.58
CA LYS A 164 14.03 13.47 -0.40
C LYS A 164 15.34 13.41 -1.18
N PRO A 165 15.87 14.57 -1.59
CA PRO A 165 17.22 14.69 -2.10
C PRO A 165 18.20 14.58 -0.93
N VAL A 166 19.26 13.80 -1.09
CA VAL A 166 20.38 13.75 -0.14
C VAL A 166 21.65 14.12 -0.89
N TYR A 167 22.28 15.21 -0.49
CA TYR A 167 23.54 15.66 -1.08
C TYR A 167 24.70 14.78 -0.61
N SER A 168 25.57 14.37 -1.55
CA SER A 168 26.83 13.70 -1.29
C SER A 168 27.96 14.69 -1.54
N ASP A 169 28.72 15.01 -0.50
CA ASP A 169 29.90 15.88 -0.62
C ASP A 169 31.00 15.23 -1.47
N MET A 170 31.06 13.89 -1.50
CA MET A 170 32.05 13.15 -2.29
C MET A 170 31.77 13.21 -3.79
N ASP A 171 30.49 13.15 -4.17
CA ASP A 171 30.07 13.11 -5.58
C ASP A 171 29.62 14.48 -6.11
N GLU A 172 29.61 15.51 -5.24
CA GLU A 172 29.07 16.85 -5.46
C GLU A 172 27.65 16.84 -6.07
N LYS A 173 26.84 15.84 -5.70
CA LYS A 173 25.54 15.55 -6.33
C LYS A 173 24.50 15.17 -5.30
N SER A 174 23.26 15.53 -5.59
CA SER A 174 22.09 15.08 -4.84
C SER A 174 21.56 13.76 -5.39
N PHE A 175 21.35 12.80 -4.52
CA PHE A 175 20.76 11.49 -4.83
C PHE A 175 19.32 11.42 -4.35
N TRP A 176 18.47 10.76 -5.14
CA TRP A 176 17.07 10.53 -4.80
C TRP A 176 16.98 9.37 -3.80
N LYS A 177 16.70 9.72 -2.54
CA LYS A 177 16.44 8.74 -1.48
C LYS A 177 14.95 8.56 -1.27
N PHE A 178 14.53 7.31 -1.27
CA PHE A 178 13.13 6.97 -1.07
C PHE A 178 12.76 7.15 0.40
N GLY A 179 11.60 7.75 0.64
CA GLY A 179 11.03 7.87 1.95
C GLY A 179 10.41 6.56 2.44
N ARG A 180 10.07 6.54 3.73
CA ARG A 180 9.39 5.42 4.39
C ARG A 180 7.90 5.71 4.64
N LEU A 181 7.39 6.82 4.14
CA LEU A 181 6.02 7.28 4.35
C LEU A 181 5.10 6.64 3.31
N GLY A 182 4.77 5.36 3.46
CA GLY A 182 3.68 4.73 2.69
C GLY A 182 4.02 4.28 1.25
N VAL A 183 3.01 3.71 0.59
CA VAL A 183 3.08 3.13 -0.75
C VAL A 183 2.78 4.21 -1.80
N PHE A 184 3.52 4.22 -2.90
CA PHE A 184 3.32 5.17 -3.99
C PHE A 184 1.96 4.94 -4.68
N PRO A 185 1.05 5.94 -4.72
CA PRO A 185 -0.29 5.80 -5.30
C PRO A 185 -0.25 5.88 -6.84
N ASP A 186 0.35 4.85 -7.46
CA ASP A 186 0.61 4.82 -8.91
C ASP A 186 -0.65 4.92 -9.74
N THR A 187 -1.69 4.16 -9.39
CA THR A 187 -2.94 4.10 -10.18
C THR A 187 -3.68 5.43 -10.16
N GLU A 188 -3.80 6.07 -9.00
CA GLU A 188 -4.48 7.34 -8.84
C GLU A 188 -3.72 8.47 -9.53
N LEU A 189 -2.39 8.51 -9.41
CA LEU A 189 -1.56 9.51 -10.10
C LEU A 189 -1.54 9.30 -11.60
N SER A 190 -1.49 8.06 -12.08
CA SER A 190 -1.58 7.77 -13.50
C SER A 190 -2.92 8.21 -14.10
N ASN A 191 -4.02 8.05 -13.38
CA ASN A 191 -5.32 8.58 -13.80
C ASN A 191 -5.34 10.11 -13.73
N LEU A 192 -4.79 10.71 -12.68
CA LEU A 192 -4.81 12.15 -12.48
C LEU A 192 -4.02 12.90 -13.57
N PHE A 193 -2.88 12.34 -14.00
CA PHE A 193 -2.00 12.97 -14.99
C PHE A 193 -2.11 12.35 -16.40
N GLU A 194 -2.96 11.35 -16.59
CA GLU A 194 -3.01 10.50 -17.82
C GLU A 194 -1.63 9.92 -18.21
N MET A 195 -0.79 9.64 -17.21
CA MET A 195 0.58 9.15 -17.39
C MET A 195 0.78 7.78 -16.72
N PRO A 196 0.76 6.68 -17.47
CA PRO A 196 0.94 5.33 -16.90
C PRO A 196 2.37 5.14 -16.39
N ASP A 197 2.59 4.15 -15.51
CA ASP A 197 3.89 3.68 -15.02
C ASP A 197 4.75 4.76 -14.32
N LEU A 198 4.12 5.62 -13.53
CA LEU A 198 4.81 6.68 -12.80
C LEU A 198 5.64 6.11 -11.64
N GLY A 199 5.11 5.09 -10.97
CA GLY A 199 5.74 4.31 -9.92
C GLY A 199 6.93 3.49 -10.43
N GLN A 200 6.87 2.98 -11.67
CA GLN A 200 8.04 2.36 -12.31
C GLN A 200 9.13 3.41 -12.59
N SER A 201 8.74 4.58 -13.11
CA SER A 201 9.67 5.68 -13.35
C SER A 201 10.38 6.13 -12.07
N ARG A 202 9.68 6.14 -10.94
CA ARG A 202 10.27 6.34 -9.62
C ARG A 202 11.22 5.20 -9.27
N SER A 203 10.75 3.95 -9.28
CA SER A 203 11.50 2.76 -8.86
C SER A 203 12.83 2.58 -9.59
N ASN A 204 12.88 2.90 -10.89
CA ASN A 204 14.09 2.84 -11.71
C ASN A 204 15.17 3.88 -11.33
N ARG A 205 14.83 4.87 -10.49
CA ARG A 205 15.70 5.97 -10.08
C ARG A 205 16.13 5.91 -8.63
N LYS A 206 15.83 4.81 -7.94
CA LYS A 206 16.24 4.61 -6.55
C LYS A 206 17.75 4.74 -6.42
N ASP A 207 18.21 5.58 -5.50
CA ASP A 207 19.63 5.81 -5.21
C ASP A 207 20.45 6.39 -6.39
N LEU A 208 19.78 6.86 -7.47
CA LEU A 208 20.41 7.60 -8.55
C LEU A 208 20.36 9.11 -8.31
N ALA A 209 21.14 9.86 -9.09
CA ALA A 209 21.09 11.32 -9.05
C ALA A 209 19.66 11.83 -9.24
N VAL A 210 19.29 12.90 -8.52
CA VAL A 210 17.98 13.52 -8.67
C VAL A 210 17.75 14.01 -10.12
N PRO A 211 16.50 14.08 -10.58
CA PRO A 211 16.21 14.57 -11.94
C PRO A 211 16.64 16.04 -12.12
N ALA A 212 16.84 16.46 -13.37
CA ALA A 212 17.06 17.88 -13.67
C ALA A 212 15.87 18.71 -13.18
N LYS A 213 16.14 19.94 -12.71
CA LYS A 213 15.14 20.85 -12.09
C LYS A 213 14.51 20.36 -10.78
N SER A 214 15.03 19.28 -10.16
CA SER A 214 14.58 18.83 -8.84
C SER A 214 14.68 19.93 -7.77
N LYS A 215 15.73 20.75 -7.82
CA LYS A 215 15.92 21.91 -6.92
C LYS A 215 14.79 22.93 -7.01
N GLU A 216 14.15 23.07 -8.17
CA GLU A 216 13.01 23.98 -8.35
C GLU A 216 11.75 23.37 -7.74
N ILE A 217 11.54 22.06 -7.94
CA ILE A 217 10.47 21.29 -7.29
C ILE A 217 10.62 21.30 -5.75
N ASP A 218 11.85 21.21 -5.24
CA ASP A 218 12.11 21.17 -3.80
C ASP A 218 11.63 22.45 -3.09
N LYS A 219 11.69 23.62 -3.76
CA LYS A 219 11.15 24.90 -3.25
C LYS A 219 9.64 24.89 -3.05
N PHE A 220 8.91 23.97 -3.69
CA PHE A 220 7.47 23.87 -3.48
C PHE A 220 7.12 23.32 -2.09
N PHE A 221 8.05 22.59 -1.47
CA PHE A 221 7.87 21.96 -0.15
C PHE A 221 8.27 22.86 1.03
N GLU A 222 8.89 24.02 0.77
CA GLU A 222 9.18 25.07 1.75
C GLU A 222 7.91 25.90 2.05
#